data_AF-A0A535BBC9-F1
#
_entry.id   AF-A0A535BBC9-F1
#
_cell.length_a   1.000
_cell.length_b   1.000
_cell.length_c   1.000
_cell.angle_alpha   90.00
_cell.angle_beta   90.00
_cell.angle_gamma   90.00
#
_symmetry.space_group_name_H-M   'P 1'
#
loop_
_entity.id
_entity.type
_entity.pdbx_description
1 polymer ?
#
loop_
_entity_poly.entity_id
_entity_poly.type
_entity_poly.pdbx_seq_one_letter_code
_entity_poly.pdbx_strand_id
1 'polypeptide(L)'
;MRRKVRIEHARRLAVARQRLSGPPPKTVTTDDIHELVRAIGCLQLDPTAIVARNHLLVVFSRLGPFDPKLVDVLLWDERRLYEYWAHQASIVPTEDRALHAALPPSWADPRTTEAWMTRRARFTKPVLERLAANGSVCAADFDEHAEKYESGWGKRSLIADTLALLWFQGRIVPAGRSGGGRRWALADRWFSAPLAEIPDQPVALREAAVRSLRALG
;
A
#
# COMPACT_ATOMS: atom_id res chain seq x y z
N MET A 1 -6.88 36.36 10.80
CA MET A 1 -6.52 36.25 12.24
C MET A 1 -5.66 35.01 12.45
N ARG A 2 -4.38 35.13 12.83
CA ARG A 2 -3.52 33.96 13.10
C ARG A 2 -3.85 33.38 14.48
N ARG A 3 -4.38 32.16 14.56
CA ARG A 3 -4.58 31.46 15.83
C ARG A 3 -3.22 31.04 16.38
N LYS A 4 -2.90 31.42 17.62
CA LYS A 4 -1.68 30.96 18.33
C LYS A 4 -1.93 29.58 18.93
N VAL A 5 -1.04 28.61 18.66
CA VAL A 5 -1.08 27.26 19.23
C VAL A 5 0.12 27.07 20.14
N ARG A 6 -0.09 26.62 21.38
CA ARG A 6 1.01 26.27 22.30
C ARG A 6 1.62 24.92 21.88
N ILE A 7 2.93 24.76 22.05
CA ILE A 7 3.63 23.51 21.68
C ILE A 7 3.06 22.27 22.38
N GLU A 8 2.59 22.42 23.62
CA GLU A 8 1.93 21.37 24.38
C GLU A 8 0.64 20.89 23.71
N HIS A 9 -0.17 21.81 23.18
CA HIS A 9 -1.41 21.48 22.48
C HIS A 9 -1.11 20.78 21.16
N ALA A 10 -0.06 21.18 20.43
CA ALA A 10 0.37 20.51 19.21
C ALA A 10 0.83 19.06 19.49
N ARG A 11 1.61 18.84 20.56
CA ARG A 11 2.03 17.49 20.97
C ARG A 11 0.85 16.60 21.35
N ARG A 12 -0.09 17.11 22.16
CA ARG A 12 -1.31 16.38 22.53
C ARG A 12 -2.16 16.04 21.31
N LEU A 13 -2.27 16.98 20.37
CA LEU A 13 -3.00 16.76 19.13
C LEU A 13 -2.36 15.65 18.31
N ALA A 14 -1.03 15.65 18.14
CA ALA A 14 -0.32 14.60 17.41
C ALA A 14 -0.54 13.21 18.05
N VAL A 15 -0.39 13.09 19.37
CA VAL A 15 -0.64 11.83 20.10
C VAL A 15 -2.09 11.37 19.93
N ALA A 16 -3.05 12.28 20.04
CA ALA A 16 -4.47 11.97 19.89
C ALA A 16 -4.84 11.55 18.46
N ARG A 17 -4.31 12.24 17.44
CA ARG A 17 -4.55 11.91 16.02
C ARG A 17 -3.91 10.59 15.61
N GLN A 18 -2.78 10.25 16.23
CA GLN A 18 -2.14 8.95 16.07
C GLN A 18 -2.85 7.81 16.83
N ARG A 19 -3.97 8.07 17.51
CA ARG A 19 -4.72 7.09 18.32
C ARG A 19 -3.88 6.43 19.41
N LEU A 20 -2.95 7.19 19.99
CA LEU A 20 -2.07 6.75 21.08
C LEU A 20 -2.54 7.22 22.47
N SER A 21 -3.74 7.80 22.54
CA SER A 21 -4.37 8.25 23.78
C SER A 21 -5.77 7.69 23.92
N GLY A 22 -6.19 7.43 25.15
CA GLY A 22 -7.50 6.84 25.46
C GLY A 22 -7.41 5.34 25.69
N PRO A 23 -8.46 4.72 26.26
CA PRO A 23 -8.48 3.29 26.50
C PRO A 23 -8.62 2.52 25.17
N PRO A 24 -7.92 1.39 24.99
CA PRO A 24 -8.15 0.49 23.87
C PRO A 24 -9.54 -0.18 23.99
N PRO A 25 -10.12 -0.69 22.88
CA PRO A 25 -11.33 -1.50 22.93
C PRO A 25 -11.10 -2.78 23.75
N LYS A 26 -12.17 -3.35 24.31
CA LYS A 26 -12.09 -4.63 25.03
C LYS A 26 -11.80 -5.81 24.10
N THR A 27 -12.28 -5.73 22.86
CA THR A 27 -12.10 -6.73 21.82
C THR A 27 -11.90 -5.99 20.51
N VAL A 28 -10.80 -6.29 19.81
CA VAL A 28 -10.47 -5.66 18.53
C VAL A 28 -11.18 -6.40 17.41
N THR A 29 -11.84 -5.64 16.53
CA THR A 29 -12.55 -6.13 15.34
C THR A 29 -11.87 -5.66 14.04
N THR A 30 -12.32 -6.17 12.89
CA THR A 30 -11.89 -5.65 11.58
C THR A 30 -12.27 -4.18 11.40
N ASP A 31 -13.41 -3.76 11.95
CA ASP A 31 -13.85 -2.35 11.91
C ASP A 31 -12.93 -1.44 12.72
N ASP A 32 -12.51 -1.83 13.93
CA ASP A 32 -11.57 -1.04 14.73
C ASP A 32 -10.23 -0.83 13.99
N ILE A 33 -9.71 -1.88 13.35
CA ILE A 33 -8.47 -1.81 12.58
C ILE A 33 -8.67 -0.93 11.35
N HIS A 34 -9.77 -1.11 10.61
CA HIS A 34 -10.04 -0.31 9.42
C HIS A 34 -10.19 1.19 9.77
N GLU A 35 -10.93 1.52 10.82
CA GLU A 35 -11.05 2.89 11.33
C GLU A 35 -9.71 3.46 11.81
N LEU A 36 -8.88 2.64 12.45
CA LEU A 36 -7.53 3.04 12.81
C LEU A 36 -6.73 3.43 11.58
N VAL A 37 -6.67 2.56 10.56
CA VAL A 37 -5.89 2.81 9.33
C VAL A 37 -6.40 4.06 8.61
N ARG A 38 -7.73 4.24 8.52
CA ARG A 38 -8.33 5.47 7.97
C ARG A 38 -7.93 6.72 8.76
N ALA A 39 -7.84 6.62 10.09
CA ALA A 39 -7.49 7.75 10.95
C ALA A 39 -6.00 8.15 10.84
N ILE A 40 -5.08 7.17 10.77
CA ILE A 40 -3.63 7.43 10.71
C ILE A 40 -3.08 7.48 9.28
N GLY A 41 -3.91 7.18 8.28
CA GLY A 41 -3.63 7.24 6.85
C GLY A 41 -3.07 5.95 6.27
N CYS A 42 -2.12 5.29 6.94
CA CYS A 42 -1.55 4.03 6.44
C CYS A 42 -0.85 3.21 7.53
N LEU A 43 -0.59 1.93 7.23
CA LEU A 43 0.37 1.10 7.96
C LEU A 43 1.57 0.82 7.07
N GLN A 44 2.76 1.26 7.46
CA GLN A 44 3.97 0.98 6.69
C GLN A 44 4.32 -0.52 6.73
N LEU A 45 4.59 -1.09 5.56
CA LEU A 45 5.15 -2.42 5.40
C LEU A 45 6.67 -2.33 5.57
N ASP A 46 7.23 -3.22 6.38
CA ASP A 46 8.66 -3.29 6.65
C ASP A 46 9.19 -4.69 6.27
N PRO A 47 10.38 -4.80 5.65
CA PRO A 47 11.01 -6.08 5.37
C PRO A 47 11.49 -6.82 6.63
N THR A 48 11.65 -6.14 7.77
CA THR A 48 12.14 -6.71 9.03
C THR A 48 10.99 -7.22 9.91
N ALA A 49 11.23 -8.32 10.61
CA ALA A 49 10.24 -8.98 11.46
C ALA A 49 10.86 -9.70 12.66
N ILE A 50 11.89 -9.11 13.29
CA ILE A 50 12.59 -9.73 14.44
C ILE A 50 11.63 -10.00 15.61
N VAL A 51 10.71 -9.07 15.87
CA VAL A 51 9.67 -9.21 16.90
C VAL A 51 8.33 -9.54 16.25
N ALA A 52 7.87 -8.64 15.40
CA ALA A 52 6.72 -8.81 14.51
C ALA A 52 6.87 -7.82 13.34
N ARG A 53 6.05 -7.96 12.31
CA ARG A 53 6.01 -6.99 11.21
C ARG A 53 5.46 -5.65 11.72
N ASN A 54 6.03 -4.54 11.23
CA ASN A 54 5.69 -3.19 11.69
C ASN A 54 4.18 -2.89 11.70
N HIS A 55 3.44 -3.22 10.64
CA HIS A 55 1.99 -2.99 10.59
C HIS A 55 1.21 -3.66 11.73
N LEU A 56 1.67 -4.81 12.24
CA LEU A 56 1.05 -5.46 13.40
C LEU A 56 1.40 -4.74 14.70
N LEU A 57 2.65 -4.29 14.84
CA LEU A 57 3.10 -3.51 16.00
C LEU A 57 2.34 -2.18 16.12
N VAL A 58 2.12 -1.49 14.98
CA VAL A 58 1.37 -0.23 14.93
C VAL A 58 -0.09 -0.41 15.38
N VAL A 59 -0.74 -1.49 14.96
CA VAL A 59 -2.11 -1.83 15.39
C VAL A 59 -2.13 -2.18 16.88
N PHE A 60 -1.24 -3.07 17.32
CA PHE A 60 -1.12 -3.48 18.72
C PHE A 60 -0.92 -2.30 19.67
N SER A 61 -0.04 -1.35 19.32
CA SER A 61 0.26 -0.20 20.19
C SER A 61 -0.90 0.77 20.37
N ARG A 62 -1.97 0.66 19.57
CA ARG A 62 -3.11 1.58 19.56
C ARG A 62 -4.42 0.91 20.00
N LEU A 63 -4.59 -0.37 19.66
CA LEU A 63 -5.81 -1.13 19.95
C LEU A 63 -5.61 -2.24 21.00
N GLY A 64 -4.37 -2.55 21.38
CA GLY A 64 -4.06 -3.65 22.30
C GLY A 64 -3.96 -5.02 21.60
N PRO A 65 -3.98 -6.12 22.37
CA PRO A 65 -3.94 -7.48 21.84
C PRO A 65 -5.08 -7.76 20.85
N PHE A 66 -4.74 -8.34 19.69
CA PHE A 66 -5.69 -8.69 18.63
C PHE A 66 -5.21 -9.92 17.86
N ASP A 67 -6.10 -10.56 17.10
CA ASP A 67 -5.71 -11.63 16.16
C ASP A 67 -5.16 -11.00 14.86
N PRO A 68 -3.88 -11.23 14.49
CA PRO A 68 -3.30 -10.74 13.24
C PRO A 68 -4.11 -11.09 11.98
N LYS A 69 -4.88 -12.18 12.00
CA LYS A 69 -5.75 -12.57 10.88
C LYS A 69 -6.79 -11.51 10.54
N LEU A 70 -7.18 -10.64 11.46
CA LEU A 70 -8.09 -9.53 11.17
C LEU A 70 -7.51 -8.58 10.11
N VAL A 71 -6.18 -8.39 10.07
CA VAL A 71 -5.53 -7.60 9.03
C VAL A 71 -5.57 -8.33 7.68
N ASP A 72 -5.36 -9.65 7.68
CA ASP A 72 -5.46 -10.47 6.48
C ASP A 72 -6.89 -10.50 5.92
N VAL A 73 -7.91 -10.57 6.78
CA VAL A 73 -9.33 -10.46 6.39
C VAL A 73 -9.58 -9.13 5.68
N LEU A 74 -9.09 -8.02 6.22
CA LEU A 74 -9.24 -6.70 5.59
C LEU A 74 -8.52 -6.57 4.25
N LEU A 75 -7.37 -7.25 4.08
CA LEU A 75 -6.55 -7.20 2.87
C LEU A 75 -7.08 -8.12 1.76
N TRP A 76 -7.44 -9.35 2.11
CA TRP A 76 -7.63 -10.44 1.14
C TRP A 76 -9.10 -10.83 0.95
N ASP A 77 -9.87 -10.83 2.03
CA ASP A 77 -11.27 -11.29 2.02
C ASP A 77 -12.25 -10.13 1.80
N GLU A 78 -12.26 -9.16 2.73
CA GLU A 78 -13.11 -7.96 2.66
C GLU A 78 -12.57 -6.92 1.68
N ARG A 79 -11.25 -6.92 1.44
CA ARG A 79 -10.55 -5.99 0.51
C ARG A 79 -10.83 -4.51 0.82
N ARG A 80 -11.09 -4.18 2.08
CA ARG A 80 -11.24 -2.81 2.58
C ARG A 80 -9.90 -2.10 2.74
N LEU A 81 -8.83 -2.88 2.89
CA LEU A 81 -7.45 -2.43 2.83
C LEU A 81 -6.77 -3.05 1.61
N TYR A 82 -5.72 -2.41 1.11
CA TYR A 82 -4.83 -3.00 0.12
C TYR A 82 -3.39 -2.51 0.24
N GLU A 83 -2.47 -3.23 -0.38
CA GLU A 83 -1.06 -2.82 -0.44
C GLU A 83 -0.81 -1.87 -1.62
N TYR A 84 -0.25 -0.70 -1.34
CA TYR A 84 0.13 0.28 -2.36
C TYR A 84 1.43 1.01 -2.01
N TRP A 85 2.00 1.67 -3.02
CA TRP A 85 3.08 2.63 -2.82
C TRP A 85 2.52 4.03 -2.58
N ALA A 86 2.11 4.29 -1.34
CA ALA A 86 1.70 5.60 -0.87
C ALA A 86 2.91 6.28 -0.19
N HIS A 87 2.93 6.33 1.15
CA HIS A 87 4.09 6.73 1.93
C HIS A 87 5.10 5.57 2.03
N GLN A 88 5.77 5.25 0.92
CA GLN A 88 6.49 3.98 0.71
C GLN A 88 5.53 2.78 0.65
N ALA A 89 6.06 1.55 0.66
CA ALA A 89 5.24 0.35 0.70
C ALA A 89 4.36 0.32 1.95
N SER A 90 3.04 0.37 1.75
CA SER A 90 2.07 0.56 2.84
C SER A 90 0.81 -0.26 2.61
N ILE A 91 0.09 -0.52 3.70
CA ILE A 91 -1.32 -0.93 3.71
C ILE A 91 -2.16 0.35 3.87
N VAL A 92 -3.11 0.55 2.97
CA VAL A 92 -3.93 1.76 2.87
C VAL A 92 -5.41 1.41 2.65
N PRO A 93 -6.34 2.32 2.98
CA PRO A 93 -7.76 2.14 2.68
C PRO A 93 -8.02 2.00 1.17
N THR A 94 -8.88 1.05 0.79
CA THR A 94 -9.29 0.83 -0.61
C THR A 94 -10.05 2.01 -1.20
N GLU A 95 -10.74 2.79 -0.37
CA GLU A 95 -11.40 4.03 -0.75
C GLU A 95 -10.44 5.11 -1.27
N ASP A 96 -9.13 4.99 -1.01
CA ASP A 96 -8.12 5.99 -1.42
C ASP A 96 -7.57 5.72 -2.83
N ARG A 97 -8.05 4.69 -3.52
CA ARG A 97 -7.54 4.28 -4.83
C ARG A 97 -7.56 5.41 -5.88
N ALA A 98 -8.60 6.23 -5.93
CA ALA A 98 -8.67 7.34 -6.88
C ALA A 98 -7.61 8.41 -6.60
N LEU A 99 -7.35 8.70 -5.32
CA LEU A 99 -6.30 9.61 -4.89
C LEU A 99 -4.91 9.07 -5.26
N HIS A 100 -4.69 7.78 -5.05
CA HIS A 100 -3.45 7.09 -5.42
C HIS A 100 -3.21 7.03 -6.93
N ALA A 101 -4.28 6.90 -7.73
CA ALA A 101 -4.21 6.96 -9.19
C ALA A 101 -3.90 8.39 -9.69
N ALA A 102 -4.40 9.43 -9.01
CA ALA A 102 -4.09 10.83 -9.31
C ALA A 102 -2.66 11.24 -8.91
N LEU A 103 -2.08 10.57 -7.90
CA LEU A 103 -0.77 10.85 -7.34
C LEU A 103 0.13 9.59 -7.34
N PRO A 104 0.43 9.00 -8.51
CA PRO A 104 1.29 7.85 -8.57
C PRO A 104 2.73 8.24 -8.18
N PRO A 105 3.56 7.27 -7.74
CA PRO A 105 4.98 7.52 -7.47
C PRO A 105 5.67 8.10 -8.71
N SER A 106 6.66 8.99 -8.53
CA SER A 106 7.32 9.70 -9.64
C SER A 106 8.01 8.77 -10.66
N TRP A 107 8.41 7.58 -10.23
CA TRP A 107 9.00 6.52 -11.07
C TRP A 107 7.97 5.55 -11.66
N ALA A 108 6.68 5.80 -11.46
CA ALA A 108 5.63 5.08 -12.19
C ALA A 108 5.53 5.55 -13.64
N ASP A 109 6.00 6.79 -13.94
CA ASP A 109 6.03 7.33 -15.30
C ASP A 109 7.16 6.65 -16.12
N PRO A 110 6.82 6.00 -17.24
CA PRO A 110 7.78 5.46 -18.18
C PRO A 110 8.86 6.45 -18.65
N ARG A 111 8.51 7.73 -18.76
CA ARG A 111 9.35 8.80 -19.34
C ARG A 111 10.41 9.32 -18.37
N THR A 112 10.15 9.29 -17.07
CA THR A 112 11.13 9.69 -16.03
C THR A 112 12.17 8.61 -15.77
N THR A 113 11.94 7.41 -16.31
CA THR A 113 12.61 6.17 -15.91
C THR A 113 13.13 5.41 -17.13
N GLU A 114 13.39 6.12 -18.24
CA GLU A 114 13.58 5.57 -19.59
C GLU A 114 14.62 4.44 -19.68
N ALA A 115 15.79 4.60 -19.04
CA ALA A 115 16.84 3.58 -19.00
C ALA A 115 16.52 2.38 -18.10
N TRP A 116 15.76 2.60 -17.03
CA TRP A 116 15.33 1.55 -16.09
C TRP A 116 14.10 0.79 -16.64
N MET A 117 13.30 1.44 -17.50
CA MET A 117 12.07 0.94 -18.11
C MET A 117 12.29 0.10 -19.37
N THR A 118 13.24 0.46 -20.25
CA THR A 118 13.35 -0.16 -21.59
C THR A 118 13.54 -1.68 -21.53
N ARG A 119 14.33 -2.19 -20.56
CA ARG A 119 14.52 -3.65 -20.37
C ARG A 119 13.34 -4.35 -19.69
N ARG A 120 12.52 -3.63 -18.93
CA ARG A 120 11.44 -4.20 -18.08
C ARG A 120 10.07 -4.13 -18.75
N ALA A 121 9.85 -3.10 -19.57
CA ALA A 121 8.65 -2.95 -20.39
C ALA A 121 8.43 -4.14 -21.34
N ARG A 122 9.49 -4.88 -21.69
CA ARG A 122 9.42 -6.09 -22.53
C ARG A 122 8.47 -7.15 -21.96
N PHE A 123 8.36 -7.25 -20.64
CA PHE A 123 7.50 -8.25 -19.99
C PHE A 123 6.12 -7.71 -19.59
N THR A 124 5.84 -6.42 -19.80
CA THR A 124 4.56 -5.81 -19.43
C THR A 124 3.38 -6.53 -20.07
N LYS A 125 3.42 -6.74 -21.39
CA LYS A 125 2.33 -7.41 -22.11
C LYS A 125 2.18 -8.88 -21.68
N PRO A 126 3.24 -9.72 -21.69
CA PRO A 126 3.15 -11.10 -21.22
C PRO A 126 2.60 -11.26 -19.79
N VAL A 127 3.05 -10.41 -18.86
CA VAL A 127 2.60 -10.45 -17.45
C VAL A 127 1.10 -10.17 -17.35
N LEU A 128 0.61 -9.15 -18.06
CA LEU A 128 -0.80 -8.79 -18.05
C LEU A 128 -1.69 -9.83 -18.72
N GLU A 129 -1.24 -10.43 -19.83
CA GLU A 129 -1.94 -11.53 -20.50
C GLU A 129 -2.07 -12.75 -19.58
N ARG A 130 -0.98 -13.12 -18.88
CA ARG A 130 -0.98 -14.22 -17.92
C ARG A 130 -1.91 -13.94 -16.73
N LEU A 131 -1.89 -12.72 -16.20
CA LEU A 131 -2.80 -12.28 -15.14
C LEU A 131 -4.26 -12.32 -15.59
N ALA A 132 -4.55 -11.90 -16.83
CA ALA A 132 -5.89 -11.93 -17.40
C ALA A 132 -6.42 -13.36 -17.58
N ALA A 133 -5.54 -14.32 -17.90
CA ALA A 133 -5.89 -15.73 -18.07
C ALA A 133 -6.02 -16.49 -16.74
N ASN A 134 -5.10 -16.27 -15.80
CA ASN A 134 -4.97 -17.10 -14.59
C ASN A 134 -5.61 -16.47 -13.33
N GLY A 135 -6.07 -15.21 -13.42
CA GLY A 135 -6.64 -14.44 -12.32
C GLY A 135 -5.59 -13.89 -11.35
N SER A 136 -4.64 -14.72 -10.92
CA SER A 136 -3.50 -14.28 -10.11
C SER A 136 -2.22 -15.05 -10.41
N VAL A 137 -1.07 -14.39 -10.24
CA VAL A 137 0.25 -14.97 -10.51
C VAL A 137 1.29 -14.59 -9.45
N CYS A 138 2.28 -15.44 -9.28
CA CYS A 138 3.52 -15.14 -8.58
C CYS A 138 4.65 -14.89 -9.59
N ALA A 139 5.72 -14.20 -9.15
CA ALA A 139 6.88 -14.01 -10.01
C ALA A 139 7.50 -15.36 -10.44
N ALA A 140 7.46 -16.38 -9.58
CA ALA A 140 7.95 -17.73 -9.86
C ALA A 140 7.13 -18.49 -10.92
N ASP A 141 5.98 -17.99 -11.35
CA ASP A 141 5.16 -18.62 -12.39
C ASP A 141 5.67 -18.32 -13.82
N PHE A 142 6.77 -17.56 -13.93
CA PHE A 142 7.42 -17.17 -15.17
C PHE A 142 8.84 -17.75 -15.20
N ASP A 143 9.20 -18.44 -16.29
CA ASP A 143 10.53 -19.05 -16.44
C ASP A 143 11.64 -17.97 -16.42
N GLU A 144 11.36 -16.80 -17.00
CA GLU A 144 12.27 -15.65 -17.02
C GLU A 144 12.50 -15.04 -15.63
N HIS A 145 11.75 -15.49 -14.61
CA HIS A 145 12.06 -15.11 -13.24
C HIS A 145 13.40 -15.67 -12.77
N ALA A 146 13.84 -16.82 -13.32
CA ALA A 146 15.14 -17.42 -13.02
C ALA A 146 16.30 -16.57 -13.55
N GLU A 147 16.09 -15.79 -14.62
CA GLU A 147 17.07 -14.86 -15.14
C GLU A 147 17.29 -13.71 -14.14
N LYS A 148 18.48 -13.69 -13.53
CA LYS A 148 18.90 -12.62 -12.62
C LYS A 148 19.96 -11.74 -13.24
N TYR A 149 19.92 -10.45 -12.92
CA TYR A 149 20.97 -9.49 -13.27
C TYR A 149 21.50 -8.81 -12.01
N GLU A 150 22.77 -8.39 -12.04
CA GLU A 150 23.42 -7.72 -10.92
C GLU A 150 22.94 -6.27 -10.77
N SER A 151 22.75 -5.84 -9.52
CA SER A 151 22.43 -4.45 -9.17
C SER A 151 23.20 -4.03 -7.93
N GLY A 152 23.21 -2.74 -7.61
CA GLY A 152 23.82 -2.23 -6.37
C GLY A 152 23.18 -2.75 -5.08
N TRP A 153 22.06 -3.48 -5.18
CA TRP A 153 21.32 -4.07 -4.07
C TRP A 153 21.21 -5.60 -4.19
N GLY A 154 22.13 -6.21 -4.95
CA GLY A 154 22.17 -7.67 -5.20
C GLY A 154 21.42 -8.09 -6.47
N LYS A 155 21.22 -9.41 -6.60
CA LYS A 155 20.60 -10.04 -7.78
C LYS A 155 19.11 -9.71 -7.88
N ARG A 156 18.68 -9.20 -9.04
CA ARG A 156 17.29 -8.84 -9.33
C ARG A 156 16.73 -9.61 -10.52
N SER A 157 15.41 -9.73 -10.59
CA SER A 157 14.70 -10.36 -11.71
C SER A 157 13.89 -9.33 -12.47
N LEU A 158 13.96 -9.38 -13.80
CA LEU A 158 13.18 -8.50 -14.67
C LEU A 158 11.67 -8.73 -14.51
N ILE A 159 11.21 -9.97 -14.30
CA ILE A 159 9.79 -10.26 -14.01
C ILE A 159 9.34 -9.59 -12.72
N ALA A 160 10.12 -9.71 -11.63
CA ALA A 160 9.79 -9.10 -10.35
C ALA A 160 9.75 -7.57 -10.46
N ASP A 161 10.67 -7.00 -11.25
CA ASP A 161 10.72 -5.58 -11.52
C ASP A 161 9.54 -5.09 -12.37
N THR A 162 9.10 -5.85 -13.37
CA THR A 162 7.91 -5.56 -14.17
C THR A 162 6.64 -5.61 -13.32
N LEU A 163 6.50 -6.60 -12.44
CA LEU A 163 5.38 -6.67 -11.48
C LEU A 163 5.39 -5.45 -10.55
N ALA A 164 6.54 -5.05 -10.02
CA ALA A 164 6.66 -3.85 -9.19
C ALA A 164 6.27 -2.58 -9.96
N LEU A 165 6.69 -2.44 -11.21
CA LEU A 165 6.32 -1.30 -12.06
C LEU A 165 4.79 -1.24 -12.28
N LEU A 166 4.18 -2.37 -12.65
CA LEU A 166 2.73 -2.44 -12.85
C LEU A 166 1.95 -2.13 -11.57
N TRP A 167 2.50 -2.49 -10.41
CA TRP A 167 1.94 -2.15 -9.12
C TRP A 167 2.04 -0.65 -8.82
N PHE A 168 3.18 -0.02 -9.09
CA PHE A 168 3.34 1.44 -8.96
C PHE A 168 2.41 2.22 -9.88
N GLN A 169 2.08 1.65 -11.04
CA GLN A 169 1.10 2.21 -11.98
C GLN A 169 -0.36 1.93 -11.57
N GLY A 170 -0.59 1.22 -10.47
CA GLY A 170 -1.93 0.83 -10.01
C GLY A 170 -2.64 -0.18 -10.91
N ARG A 171 -1.95 -0.80 -11.86
CA ARG A 171 -2.53 -1.75 -12.84
C ARG A 171 -2.72 -3.14 -12.24
N ILE A 172 -1.86 -3.50 -11.29
CA ILE A 172 -1.95 -4.75 -10.54
C ILE A 172 -1.84 -4.46 -9.05
N VAL A 173 -2.33 -5.38 -8.22
CA VAL A 173 -2.26 -5.28 -6.76
C VAL A 173 -1.87 -6.62 -6.15
N PRO A 174 -1.25 -6.62 -4.95
CA PRO A 174 -1.10 -7.84 -4.17
C PRO A 174 -2.48 -8.42 -3.83
N ALA A 175 -2.64 -9.72 -4.03
CA ALA A 175 -3.87 -10.49 -3.87
C ALA A 175 -3.63 -11.70 -2.96
N GLY A 176 -2.79 -11.50 -1.94
CA GLY A 176 -2.33 -12.54 -1.03
C GLY A 176 -0.84 -12.85 -1.17
N ARG A 177 -0.41 -13.88 -0.43
CA ARG A 177 0.99 -14.30 -0.29
C ARG A 177 1.13 -15.77 -0.66
N SER A 178 2.28 -16.14 -1.22
CA SER A 178 2.62 -17.54 -1.55
C SER A 178 4.13 -17.74 -1.40
N GLY A 179 4.56 -18.74 -0.62
CA GLY A 179 5.98 -19.06 -0.45
C GLY A 179 6.87 -17.88 -0.03
N GLY A 180 6.35 -16.95 0.78
CA GLY A 180 7.04 -15.72 1.19
C GLY A 180 6.97 -14.56 0.19
N GLY A 181 6.49 -14.78 -1.04
CA GLY A 181 6.30 -13.78 -2.08
C GLY A 181 4.88 -13.20 -2.17
N ARG A 182 4.70 -12.20 -3.04
CA ARG A 182 3.37 -11.67 -3.42
C ARG A 182 2.75 -12.54 -4.50
N ARG A 183 1.46 -12.79 -4.35
CA ARG A 183 0.57 -13.14 -5.46
C ARG A 183 -0.07 -11.85 -5.95
N TRP A 184 -0.11 -11.66 -7.27
CA TRP A 184 -0.56 -10.44 -7.91
C TRP A 184 -1.84 -10.71 -8.68
N ALA A 185 -2.76 -9.74 -8.71
CA ALA A 185 -3.97 -9.77 -9.53
C ALA A 185 -4.12 -8.44 -10.29
N LEU A 186 -4.91 -8.43 -11.37
CA LEU A 186 -5.29 -7.18 -12.02
C LEU A 186 -6.15 -6.33 -11.08
N ALA A 187 -5.83 -5.04 -10.98
CA ALA A 187 -6.51 -4.14 -10.04
C ALA A 187 -7.99 -3.94 -10.39
N ASP A 188 -8.34 -3.90 -11.67
CA ASP A 188 -9.71 -3.76 -12.17
C ASP A 188 -10.61 -4.98 -11.86
N ARG A 189 -10.02 -6.16 -11.65
CA ARG A 189 -10.73 -7.39 -11.29
C ARG A 189 -10.68 -7.74 -9.80
N TRP A 190 -9.70 -7.21 -9.07
CA TRP A 190 -9.51 -7.55 -7.66
C TRP A 190 -10.52 -6.86 -6.74
N PHE A 191 -10.79 -5.58 -6.96
CA PHE A 191 -11.66 -4.82 -6.08
C PHE A 191 -13.14 -4.95 -6.47
N SER A 192 -14.01 -5.13 -5.48
CA SER A 192 -15.45 -5.26 -5.70
C SER A 192 -16.10 -3.95 -6.16
N ALA A 193 -15.58 -2.81 -5.69
CA ALA A 193 -16.04 -1.49 -6.10
C ALA A 193 -15.21 -0.95 -7.29
N PRO A 194 -15.86 -0.34 -8.30
CA PRO A 194 -15.15 0.32 -9.38
C PRO A 194 -14.29 1.46 -8.84
N LEU A 195 -13.26 1.83 -9.60
CA LEU A 195 -12.46 3.01 -9.28
C LEU A 195 -13.37 4.25 -9.36
N ALA A 196 -13.39 5.06 -8.31
CA ALA A 196 -14.07 6.34 -8.32
C ALA A 196 -13.42 7.30 -9.34
N GLU A 197 -14.11 8.40 -9.65
CA GLU A 197 -13.55 9.44 -10.51
C GLU A 197 -12.20 9.91 -9.97
N ILE A 198 -11.20 9.91 -10.85
CA ILE A 198 -9.84 10.31 -10.50
C ILE A 198 -9.81 11.84 -10.46
N PRO A 199 -9.56 12.46 -9.29
CA PRO A 199 -9.51 13.91 -9.21
C PRO A 199 -8.31 14.47 -9.97
N ASP A 200 -8.44 15.70 -10.49
CA ASP A 200 -7.31 16.44 -11.04
C ASP A 200 -6.18 16.54 -10.02
N GLN A 201 -4.94 16.49 -10.51
CA GLN A 201 -3.75 16.42 -9.66
C GLN A 201 -3.67 17.52 -8.58
N PRO A 202 -4.01 18.80 -8.84
CA PRO A 202 -4.02 19.83 -7.78
C PRO A 202 -5.08 19.58 -6.70
N VAL A 203 -6.24 19.03 -7.07
CA VAL A 203 -7.31 18.67 -6.14
C VAL A 203 -6.87 17.50 -5.28
N ALA A 204 -6.33 16.46 -5.92
CA ALA A 204 -5.75 15.30 -5.27
C ALA A 204 -4.67 15.69 -4.25
N LEU A 205 -3.73 16.55 -4.66
CA LEU A 205 -2.63 17.01 -3.79
C LEU A 205 -3.16 17.74 -2.56
N ARG A 206 -4.14 18.63 -2.74
CA ARG A 206 -4.77 19.35 -1.63
C ARG A 206 -5.47 18.39 -0.67
N GLU A 207 -6.20 17.42 -1.20
CA GLU A 207 -6.88 16.41 -0.40
C GLU A 207 -5.90 15.55 0.40
N ALA A 208 -4.86 15.03 -0.25
CA ALA A 208 -3.79 14.27 0.40
C ALA A 208 -3.11 15.06 1.52
N ALA A 209 -2.83 16.36 1.28
CA ALA A 209 -2.26 17.24 2.30
C ALA A 209 -3.20 17.42 3.50
N VAL A 210 -4.51 17.65 3.27
CA VAL A 210 -5.49 17.78 4.36
C VAL A 210 -5.62 16.48 5.17
N ARG A 211 -5.63 15.32 4.50
CA ARG A 211 -5.66 14.02 5.17
C ARG A 211 -4.41 13.78 6.02
N SER A 212 -3.23 14.08 5.47
CA SER A 212 -1.95 13.99 6.19
C SER A 212 -1.94 14.89 7.43
N LEU A 213 -2.36 16.15 7.31
CA LEU A 213 -2.48 17.06 8.45
C LEU A 213 -3.45 16.54 9.52
N ARG A 214 -4.59 15.96 9.11
CA ARG A 214 -5.56 15.37 10.07
C ARG A 214 -5.00 14.14 10.78
N ALA A 215 -4.21 13.33 10.11
CA ALA A 215 -3.60 12.13 10.68
C ALA A 215 -2.42 12.44 11.61
N LEU A 216 -1.63 13.47 11.28
CA LEU A 216 -0.41 13.82 12.02
C LEU A 216 -0.65 14.82 13.16
N GLY A 217 -1.71 15.64 13.07
CA GLY A 217 -2.05 16.66 14.07
C GLY A 217 -1.48 18.03 13.78
#